data_AF-A0A2N2ZAR2-F1
#
_entry.id   AF-A0A2N2ZAR2-F1
#
_cell.length_a   1.000
_cell.length_b   1.000
_cell.length_c   1.000
_cell.angle_alpha   90.00
_cell.angle_beta   90.00
_cell.angle_gamma   90.00
#
_symmetry.space_group_name_H-M   'P 1'
#
loop_
_entity.id
_entity.type
_entity.pdbx_description
1 polymer ?
#
loop_
_entity_poly.entity_id
_entity_poly.type
_entity_poly.pdbx_seq_one_letter_code
_entity_poly.pdbx_strand_id
1 'polypeptide(L)' 'MHKIKQTFQQDSTDCGPACIKMILFYYGKNIHLDDIREICYLSRDGVSLLNLSEALV' A
#
# COMPACT_ATOMS: atom_id res chain seq x y z
N MET A 1 20.05 -8.33 8.30
CA MET A 1 19.04 -7.33 7.89
C MET A 1 18.45 -7.76 6.56
N HIS A 2 17.16 -8.10 6.52
CA HIS A 2 16.45 -8.22 5.24
C HIS A 2 16.21 -6.80 4.70
N LYS A 3 16.66 -6.52 3.48
CA LYS A 3 16.40 -5.23 2.82
C LYS A 3 14.96 -5.24 2.30
N ILE A 4 14.13 -4.34 2.80
CA ILE A 4 12.78 -4.12 2.25
C ILE A 4 12.94 -3.37 0.93
N LYS A 5 12.29 -3.86 -0.14
CA LYS A 5 12.26 -3.17 -1.42
C LYS A 5 11.40 -1.92 -1.28
N GLN A 6 12.01 -0.75 -1.44
CA GLN A 6 11.30 0.52 -1.40
C GLN A 6 10.34 0.63 -2.60
N THR A 7 9.10 1.03 -2.33
CA THR A 7 8.12 1.43 -3.34
C THR A 7 7.94 2.94 -3.22
N PHE A 8 8.18 3.67 -4.31
CA PHE A 8 7.90 5.10 -4.36
C PHE A 8 6.41 5.31 -4.62
N GLN A 9 5.78 6.20 -3.85
CA GLN A 9 4.42 6.65 -4.12
C GLN A 9 4.38 7.35 -5.48
N GLN A 10 3.35 7.06 -6.29
CA GLN A 10 3.20 7.68 -7.61
C GLN A 10 2.43 9.00 -7.51
N ASP A 11 1.53 9.10 -6.54
CA ASP A 11 0.76 10.30 -6.20
C ASP A 11 1.02 10.73 -4.74
N SER A 12 0.64 11.96 -4.40
CA SER A 12 0.80 12.51 -3.05
C SER A 12 0.02 11.74 -1.99
N THR A 13 -1.07 11.08 -2.40
CA THR A 13 -2.00 10.35 -1.53
C THR A 13 -1.68 8.86 -1.35
N ASP A 14 -0.69 8.30 -2.08
CA ASP A 14 -0.39 6.86 -2.01
C ASP A 14 0.55 6.45 -0.87
N CYS A 15 0.85 7.33 0.09
CA CYS A 15 1.78 6.99 1.16
C CYS A 15 1.36 5.70 1.90
N GLY A 16 0.06 5.47 2.10
CA GLY A 16 -0.50 4.23 2.67
C GLY A 16 -0.35 3.01 1.74
N PRO A 17 -0.94 3.02 0.53
CA PRO A 17 -0.81 1.93 -0.45
C PRO A 17 0.64 1.53 -0.76
N ALA A 18 1.56 2.50 -0.85
CA ALA A 18 2.98 2.24 -1.07
C ALA A 18 3.61 1.51 0.13
N CYS A 19 3.25 1.88 1.37
CA CYS A 19 3.68 1.15 2.57
C CYS A 19 3.19 -0.29 2.56
N ILE A 20 1.91 -0.51 2.25
CA ILE A 20 1.34 -1.86 2.14
C ILE A 20 2.07 -2.67 1.08
N LYS A 21 2.37 -2.09 -0.09
CA LYS A 21 3.13 -2.78 -1.15
C LYS A 21 4.51 -3.23 -0.68
N MET A 22 5.22 -2.41 0.07
CA MET A 22 6.53 -2.77 0.64
C MET A 22 6.42 -3.94 1.62
N ILE A 23 5.40 -3.95 2.47
CA ILE A 23 5.13 -5.03 3.43
C ILE A 23 4.75 -6.32 2.70
N LEU A 24 3.80 -6.26 1.76
CA LEU A 24 3.40 -7.41 0.95
C LEU A 24 4.59 -8.03 0.21
N PHE A 25 5.45 -7.20 -0.39
CA PHE A 25 6.64 -7.65 -1.08
C PHE A 25 7.62 -8.36 -0.13
N TYR A 26 7.79 -7.86 1.10
CA TYR A 26 8.59 -8.52 2.13
C TYR A 26 8.07 -9.93 2.46
N TYR A 27 6.75 -10.13 2.45
CA TYR A 27 6.11 -11.43 2.65
C TYR A 27 5.96 -12.26 1.35
N GLY A 28 6.62 -11.86 0.25
CA GLY A 28 6.62 -12.61 -1.02
C GLY A 28 5.38 -12.39 -1.89
N LYS A 29 4.53 -11.43 -1.56
CA LYS A 29 3.35 -11.05 -2.37
C LYS A 29 3.69 -9.84 -3.25
N ASN A 30 3.64 -10.02 -4.57
CA ASN A 30 3.87 -8.93 -5.53
C ASN A 30 2.54 -8.50 -6.16
N ILE A 31 1.90 -7.51 -5.56
CA ILE A 31 0.62 -6.95 -6.02
C ILE A 31 0.87 -5.59 -6.69
N HIS A 32 0.10 -5.24 -7.73
CA HIS A 32 0.21 -3.93 -8.36
C HIS A 32 -0.26 -2.82 -7.41
N LEU A 33 0.28 -1.62 -7.58
CA LEU A 33 -0.08 -0.51 -6.69
C LEU A 33 -1.55 -0.13 -6.90
N ASP A 34 -2.05 -0.22 -8.13
CA ASP A 34 -3.44 0.05 -8.49
C ASP A 34 -4.42 -0.88 -7.77
N ASP A 35 -4.17 -2.19 -7.74
CA ASP A 35 -5.00 -3.14 -6.98
C ASP A 35 -5.03 -2.76 -5.49
N ILE A 36 -3.89 -2.35 -4.92
CA ILE A 36 -3.81 -1.94 -3.52
C ILE A 36 -4.60 -0.65 -3.28
N ARG A 37 -4.60 0.31 -4.22
CA ARG A 37 -5.41 1.54 -4.14
C ARG A 37 -6.90 1.21 -4.10
N GLU A 38 -7.34 0.24 -4.90
CA GLU A 38 -8.73 -0.22 -4.92
C GLU A 38 -9.11 -0.88 -3.59
N ILE A 39 -8.30 -1.81 -3.09
CA ILE A 39 -8.55 -2.52 -1.82
C ILE A 39 -8.55 -1.54 -0.63
N CYS A 40 -7.69 -0.52 -0.66
CA CYS A 40 -7.61 0.50 0.38
C CYS A 40 -8.71 1.56 0.29
N TYR A 41 -9.58 1.52 -0.72
CA TYR A 41 -10.57 2.56 -1.01
C TYR A 41 -9.93 3.97 -1.02
N LEU A 42 -8.83 4.11 -1.78
CA LEU A 42 -8.09 5.37 -1.84
C LEU A 42 -9.00 6.49 -2.38
N SER A 43 -9.07 7.60 -1.64
CA SER A 43 -9.82 8.79 -2.04
C SER A 43 -8.89 9.92 -2.45
N ARG A 44 -9.46 11.04 -2.90
CA ARG A 44 -8.69 12.27 -3.22
C ARG A 44 -7.99 12.88 -2.00
N ASP A 45 -8.50 12.61 -0.80
CA ASP A 45 -7.92 13.08 0.46
C ASP A 45 -6.91 12.07 1.05
N GLY A 46 -6.66 10.97 0.35
CA GLY A 46 -5.84 9.86 0.82
C GLY A 46 -6.66 8.73 1.38
N VAL A 47 -6.05 8.00 2.31
CA VAL A 47 -6.58 6.77 2.90
C VAL A 47 -6.58 6.87 4.41
N SER A 48 -7.63 6.34 5.06
CA SER A 48 -7.71 6.26 6.51
C SER A 48 -6.95 5.04 7.04
N LEU A 49 -6.55 5.07 8.32
CA LEU A 49 -5.96 3.89 8.97
C LEU A 49 -6.95 2.73 9.06
N LEU A 50 -8.26 3.01 9.15
CA LEU A 50 -9.30 1.98 9.15
C LEU A 50 -9.30 1.21 7.82
N ASN A 51 -9.34 1.90 6.68
CA ASN A 51 -9.35 1.26 5.37
C ASN A 51 -8.05 0.48 5.12
N LEU A 52 -6.90 1.01 5.58
CA LEU A 52 -5.63 0.28 5.50
C LEU A 52 -5.64 -1.01 6.34
N SER A 53 -6.29 -0.97 7.50
CA SER A 53 -6.41 -2.16 8.36
C SER A 53 -7.33 -3.21 7.75
N GLU A 54 -8.45 -2.79 7.14
CA GLU A 54 -9.39 -3.67 6.46
C GLU A 54 -8.79 -4.27 5.18
N ALA A 55 -7.89 -3.55 4.51
CA ALA A 55 -7.19 -4.03 3.31
C ALA A 55 -6.24 -5.23 3.56
N LEU A 56 -5.87 -5.48 4.82
CA LEU A 56 -4.92 -6.51 5.23
C LEU A 56 -5.56 -7.70 5.95
N VAL A 57 -6.88 -7.68 6.15
CA VAL A 57 -7.68 -8.74 6.78
C VAL A 57 -8.29 -9.64 5.70
#